data_AF-A0AAW0JZA9-F1
#
_entry.id   AF-A0AAW0JZA9-F1
#
_cell.length_a   1.000
_cell.length_b   1.000
_cell.length_c   1.000
_cell.angle_alpha   90.00
_cell.angle_beta   90.00
_cell.angle_gamma   90.00
#
_symmetry.space_group_name_H-M   'P 1'
#
loop_
_entity.id
_entity.type
_entity.pdbx_description
1 polymer ?
#
loop_
_entity_poly.entity_id
_entity_poly.type
_entity_poly.pdbx_seq_one_letter_code
_entity_poly.pdbx_strand_id
1 'polypeptide(L)'
;MAPPAPSVQEATIHSNYGEKYADVNWDELGFSLTPTDYMFEMKCFQGEDFSQGNLTPYGKIELSPAAAILNYGQGLFEGLKAYRREDGHIVLFRPEQNAMRMKMGAERMCMPSPSVEQFIDAVKQTVLANKRWVPPPGKGSLYIRPLLMGSGSILGVAPAPEYTFLVYTSPVGNYYKGTGTPVNLIVEDKLHRATPGGAGGVKTIANYSPVLQALTQAKSKGFSDVLFLDAKTGQNIEEVSVCNIFIVKDKIISTPATLGTILPGVTRKSIIDIALDFGFQGTGTPVNLIVEDKLHRATPGGAGGVKTIANYSPVLQALTQAKSKGFSDVLFLDAKTGQNIEEVSVCNIFIVKDKIISTPATLGTILPGVTRKSIIDIALDFGFQVITLLL
;
A
#
# COMPACT_ATOMS: atom_id res chain seq x y z
N MET A 1 -14.05 -74.65 -19.47
CA MET A 1 -13.29 -73.57 -20.13
C MET A 1 -13.92 -72.26 -19.70
N ALA A 2 -13.20 -71.46 -18.91
CA ALA A 2 -13.65 -70.15 -18.43
C ALA A 2 -13.49 -69.09 -19.54
N PRO A 3 -14.35 -68.06 -19.60
CA PRO A 3 -14.27 -67.01 -20.62
C PRO A 3 -13.02 -66.12 -20.43
N PRO A 4 -12.51 -65.48 -21.49
CA PRO A 4 -11.30 -64.68 -21.41
C PRO A 4 -11.56 -63.37 -20.64
N ALA A 5 -10.55 -62.94 -19.88
CA ALA A 5 -10.57 -61.67 -19.16
C ALA A 5 -10.62 -60.48 -20.14
N PRO A 6 -11.37 -59.41 -19.84
CA PRO A 6 -11.39 -58.21 -20.67
C PRO A 6 -10.07 -57.44 -20.55
N SER A 7 -9.57 -56.99 -21.69
CA SER A 7 -8.36 -56.18 -21.85
C SER A 7 -8.52 -54.82 -21.18
N VAL A 8 -7.51 -54.42 -20.39
CA VAL A 8 -7.40 -53.08 -19.80
C VAL A 8 -7.13 -52.07 -20.93
N GLN A 9 -8.13 -51.25 -21.26
CA GLN A 9 -7.90 -50.00 -21.98
C GLN A 9 -7.28 -49.01 -21.01
N GLU A 10 -6.16 -48.39 -21.41
CA GLU A 10 -5.57 -47.27 -20.69
C GLU A 10 -6.60 -46.15 -20.58
N ALA A 11 -7.10 -45.94 -19.36
CA ALA A 11 -7.95 -44.82 -19.04
C ALA A 11 -7.08 -43.55 -19.12
N THR A 12 -7.28 -42.77 -20.18
CA THR A 12 -6.84 -41.37 -20.23
C THR A 12 -7.35 -40.68 -18.97
N ILE A 13 -6.44 -40.28 -18.07
CA ILE A 13 -6.79 -39.54 -16.87
C ILE A 13 -7.25 -38.14 -17.31
N HIS A 14 -8.54 -38.02 -17.57
CA HIS A 14 -9.20 -36.72 -17.59
C HIS A 14 -9.29 -36.24 -16.13
N SER A 15 -8.54 -35.19 -15.80
CA SER A 15 -8.58 -34.54 -14.49
C SER A 15 -9.95 -33.91 -14.24
N ASN A 16 -10.87 -34.68 -13.66
CA ASN A 16 -12.16 -34.23 -13.14
C ASN A 16 -11.99 -33.48 -11.81
N TYR A 17 -11.35 -32.31 -11.82
CA TYR A 17 -11.48 -31.33 -10.73
C TYR A 17 -12.44 -30.22 -11.18
N GLY A 18 -13.72 -30.57 -11.30
CA GLY A 18 -14.79 -29.62 -11.58
C GLY A 18 -15.12 -28.76 -10.36
N GLU A 19 -14.15 -27.96 -9.89
CA GLU A 19 -14.44 -26.87 -8.96
C GLU A 19 -15.32 -25.85 -9.69
N LYS A 20 -16.60 -25.78 -9.32
CA LYS A 20 -17.50 -24.74 -9.84
C LYS A 20 -17.11 -23.41 -9.22
N TYR A 21 -16.42 -22.56 -9.98
CA TYR A 21 -16.22 -21.15 -9.65
C TYR A 21 -17.57 -20.46 -9.39
N ALA A 22 -17.55 -19.39 -8.59
CA ALA A 22 -18.68 -18.47 -8.50
C ALA A 22 -19.01 -17.88 -9.88
N ASP A 23 -20.29 -17.68 -10.14
CA ASP A 23 -20.79 -17.08 -11.38
C ASP A 23 -20.64 -15.55 -11.32
N VAL A 24 -19.44 -15.06 -11.61
CA VAL A 24 -19.07 -13.64 -11.63
C VAL A 24 -18.15 -13.32 -12.80
N ASN A 25 -18.21 -12.09 -13.30
CA ASN A 25 -17.24 -11.61 -14.28
C ASN A 25 -15.91 -11.25 -13.60
N TRP A 26 -14.98 -12.20 -13.58
CA TRP A 26 -13.68 -12.05 -12.92
C TRP A 26 -12.83 -10.90 -13.47
N ASP A 27 -12.99 -10.53 -14.75
CA ASP A 27 -12.22 -9.44 -15.38
C ASP A 27 -12.74 -8.05 -15.00
N GLU A 28 -14.00 -7.95 -14.59
CA GLU A 28 -14.63 -6.70 -14.19
C GLU A 28 -14.54 -6.41 -12.70
N LEU A 29 -14.03 -7.35 -11.90
CA LEU A 29 -13.88 -7.15 -10.46
C LEU A 29 -13.06 -5.88 -10.15
N GLY A 30 -13.64 -5.05 -9.29
CA GLY A 30 -12.98 -3.91 -8.66
C GLY A 30 -12.57 -4.23 -7.23
N PHE A 31 -12.36 -3.18 -6.43
CA PHE A 31 -12.23 -3.27 -4.98
C PHE A 31 -13.57 -2.88 -4.33
N SER A 32 -14.57 -3.74 -4.49
CA SER A 32 -15.91 -3.58 -3.91
C SER A 32 -16.29 -4.82 -3.10
N LEU A 33 -17.22 -4.63 -2.16
CA LEU A 33 -17.76 -5.73 -1.39
C LEU A 33 -18.65 -6.60 -2.28
N THR A 34 -18.22 -7.82 -2.51
CA THR A 34 -19.04 -8.91 -3.03
C THR A 34 -19.20 -9.93 -1.91
N PRO A 35 -20.40 -10.04 -1.29
CA PRO A 35 -20.66 -11.04 -0.28
C PRO A 35 -20.29 -12.45 -0.76
N THR A 36 -19.55 -13.18 0.08
CA THR A 36 -19.23 -14.59 -0.15
C THR A 36 -20.20 -15.47 0.64
N ASP A 37 -20.09 -16.79 0.55
CA ASP A 37 -21.10 -17.71 1.11
C ASP A 37 -21.06 -17.75 2.66
N TYR A 38 -19.86 -17.68 3.24
CA TYR A 38 -19.63 -17.86 4.68
C TYR A 38 -18.73 -16.78 5.30
N MET A 39 -18.90 -16.56 6.60
CA MET A 39 -17.98 -15.83 7.48
C MET A 39 -17.66 -16.70 8.70
N PHE A 40 -16.56 -16.39 9.39
CA PHE A 40 -16.17 -17.05 10.64
C PHE A 40 -16.34 -16.10 11.81
N GLU A 41 -16.80 -16.58 12.97
CA GLU A 41 -16.92 -15.80 14.19
C GLU A 41 -16.42 -16.59 15.42
N MET A 42 -15.72 -15.91 16.32
CA MET A 42 -15.46 -16.38 17.70
C MET A 42 -15.61 -15.22 18.69
N LYS A 43 -15.93 -15.58 19.93
CA LYS A 43 -16.20 -14.61 21.01
C LYS A 43 -15.27 -14.80 22.17
N CYS A 44 -15.11 -13.74 22.95
CA CYS A 44 -14.29 -13.71 24.15
C CYS A 44 -14.94 -12.76 25.16
N PHE A 45 -15.14 -13.21 26.40
CA PHE A 45 -15.46 -12.31 27.50
C PHE A 45 -14.19 -11.69 28.08
N GLN A 46 -14.31 -10.50 28.66
CA GLN A 46 -13.16 -9.81 29.25
C GLN A 46 -12.49 -10.68 30.33
N GLY A 47 -11.20 -10.96 30.15
CA GLY A 47 -10.41 -11.78 31.07
C GLY A 47 -10.40 -13.28 30.73
N GLU A 48 -11.08 -13.69 29.66
CA GLU A 48 -11.12 -15.07 29.18
C GLU A 48 -10.35 -15.23 27.85
N ASP A 49 -10.15 -16.47 27.43
CA ASP A 49 -9.64 -16.80 26.10
C ASP A 49 -10.75 -16.75 25.05
N PHE A 50 -10.36 -16.64 23.78
CA PHE A 50 -11.32 -16.77 22.68
C PHE A 50 -11.89 -18.19 22.62
N SER A 51 -13.22 -18.28 22.50
CA SER A 51 -13.95 -19.53 22.32
C SER A 51 -13.52 -20.24 21.04
N GLN A 52 -13.90 -21.52 20.92
CA GLN A 52 -13.94 -22.14 19.60
C GLN A 52 -14.91 -21.33 18.71
N GLY A 53 -14.45 -20.98 17.52
CA GLY A 53 -15.27 -20.25 16.55
C GLY A 53 -16.05 -21.16 15.63
N ASN A 54 -16.95 -20.57 14.85
CA ASN A 54 -17.83 -21.27 13.93
C ASN A 54 -17.92 -20.54 12.59
N LEU A 55 -18.11 -21.30 11.52
CA LEU A 55 -18.53 -20.77 10.23
C LEU A 55 -20.04 -20.55 10.23
N THR A 56 -20.47 -19.39 9.78
CA THR A 56 -21.88 -19.02 9.61
C THR A 56 -22.10 -18.48 8.21
N PRO A 57 -23.32 -18.57 7.65
CA PRO A 57 -23.63 -17.90 6.39
C PRO A 57 -23.31 -16.40 6.48
N TYR A 58 -22.74 -15.83 5.43
CA TYR A 58 -22.46 -14.39 5.40
C TYR A 58 -23.75 -13.59 5.63
N GLY A 59 -23.69 -12.62 6.54
CA GLY A 59 -24.87 -11.84 6.90
C GLY A 59 -24.54 -10.59 7.70
N LYS A 60 -25.60 -9.88 8.09
CA LYS A 60 -25.50 -8.77 9.04
C LYS A 60 -25.14 -9.34 10.42
N ILE A 61 -24.37 -8.58 11.20
CA ILE A 61 -24.11 -8.85 12.60
C ILE A 61 -25.10 -8.10 13.48
N GLU A 62 -25.51 -8.72 14.59
CA GLU A 62 -26.32 -8.08 15.62
C GLU A 62 -25.40 -7.47 16.68
N LEU A 63 -25.59 -6.18 16.95
CA LEU A 63 -24.82 -5.46 17.97
C LEU A 63 -25.77 -4.61 18.81
N SER A 64 -25.51 -4.59 20.12
CA SER A 64 -26.14 -3.63 21.02
C SER A 64 -25.78 -2.20 20.59
N PRO A 65 -26.73 -1.24 20.60
CA PRO A 65 -26.42 0.17 20.38
C PRO A 65 -25.38 0.71 21.37
N ALA A 66 -25.26 0.10 22.55
CA ALA A 66 -24.27 0.46 23.57
C ALA A 66 -22.92 -0.26 23.41
N ALA A 67 -22.67 -0.96 22.29
CA ALA A 67 -21.40 -1.64 22.06
C ALA A 67 -20.23 -0.63 22.02
N ALA A 68 -19.10 -0.99 22.64
CA ALA A 68 -17.93 -0.11 22.73
C ALA A 68 -17.38 0.29 21.35
N ILE A 69 -17.43 -0.62 20.37
CA ILE A 69 -17.01 -0.32 18.99
C ILE A 69 -17.83 0.79 18.34
N LEU A 70 -19.13 0.88 18.64
CA LEU A 70 -20.04 1.88 18.04
C LEU A 70 -19.86 3.26 18.67
N ASN A 71 -19.56 3.31 19.97
CA ASN A 71 -19.57 4.56 20.74
C ASN A 71 -18.16 5.13 20.96
N TYR A 72 -17.14 4.28 21.08
CA TYR A 72 -15.77 4.67 21.46
C TYR A 72 -14.71 4.18 20.48
N GLY A 73 -15.11 3.52 19.39
CA GLY A 73 -14.18 3.07 18.35
C GLY A 73 -13.19 2.00 18.81
N GLN A 74 -13.50 1.23 19.85
CA GLN A 74 -12.65 0.13 20.33
C GLN A 74 -12.73 -1.06 19.36
N GLY A 75 -11.98 -0.96 18.26
CA GLY A 75 -11.96 -1.98 17.21
C GLY A 75 -10.71 -1.95 16.35
N LEU A 76 -10.34 -3.13 15.86
CA LEU A 76 -9.19 -3.37 14.99
C LEU A 76 -9.65 -4.13 13.75
N PHE A 77 -8.87 -4.02 12.69
CA PHE A 77 -9.06 -4.89 11.53
C PHE A 77 -7.72 -5.25 10.89
N GLU A 78 -7.76 -6.33 10.12
CA GLU A 78 -6.65 -6.77 9.30
C GLU A 78 -7.01 -6.84 7.82
N GLY A 79 -5.98 -6.94 6.98
CA GLY A 79 -6.17 -7.06 5.54
C GLY A 79 -5.10 -7.97 4.96
N LEU A 80 -5.54 -9.08 4.40
CA LEU A 80 -4.69 -10.06 3.73
C LEU A 80 -5.43 -10.68 2.55
N LYS A 81 -4.73 -11.52 1.79
CA LYS A 81 -5.25 -12.07 0.53
C LYS A 81 -4.92 -13.55 0.42
N ALA A 82 -5.88 -14.29 -0.13
CA ALA A 82 -5.69 -15.64 -0.65
C ALA A 82 -5.58 -15.59 -2.17
N TYR A 83 -4.61 -16.32 -2.71
CA TYR A 83 -4.33 -16.39 -4.14
C TYR A 83 -4.41 -17.84 -4.60
N ARG A 84 -5.05 -18.05 -5.75
CA ARG A 84 -5.01 -19.33 -6.46
C ARG A 84 -3.79 -19.35 -7.38
N ARG A 85 -2.98 -20.39 -7.24
CA ARG A 85 -1.82 -20.64 -8.12
C ARG A 85 -2.26 -21.41 -9.36
N GLU A 86 -1.40 -21.43 -10.38
CA GLU A 86 -1.59 -22.20 -11.62
C GLU A 86 -1.80 -23.70 -11.36
N ASP A 87 -1.16 -24.23 -10.30
CA ASP A 87 -1.30 -25.63 -9.85
C ASP A 87 -2.61 -25.89 -9.05
N GLY A 88 -3.49 -24.90 -8.94
CA GLY A 88 -4.76 -24.97 -8.22
C GLY A 88 -4.67 -24.80 -6.70
N HIS A 89 -3.47 -24.78 -6.11
CA HIS A 89 -3.32 -24.55 -4.67
C HIS A 89 -3.70 -23.11 -4.31
N ILE A 90 -4.27 -22.96 -3.11
CA ILE A 90 -4.57 -21.66 -2.53
C ILE A 90 -3.51 -21.34 -1.48
N VAL A 91 -2.89 -20.17 -1.63
CA VAL A 91 -1.82 -19.71 -0.75
C VAL A 91 -2.20 -18.40 -0.06
N LEU A 92 -1.74 -18.25 1.17
CA LEU A 92 -1.82 -17.01 1.95
C LEU A 92 -0.43 -16.39 2.01
N PHE A 93 -0.35 -15.06 1.95
CA PHE A 93 0.92 -14.36 2.07
C PHE A 93 1.12 -13.83 3.50
N ARG A 94 2.07 -14.44 4.24
CA ARG A 94 2.52 -14.04 5.59
C ARG A 94 1.37 -13.81 6.61
N PRO A 95 0.36 -14.71 6.71
CA PRO A 95 -0.77 -14.50 7.62
C PRO A 95 -0.36 -14.36 9.10
N GLU A 96 0.77 -14.95 9.50
CA GLU A 96 1.37 -14.82 10.84
C GLU A 96 1.69 -13.35 11.17
N GLN A 97 2.14 -12.57 10.19
CA GLN A 97 2.48 -11.16 10.39
C GLN A 97 1.24 -10.30 10.60
N ASN A 98 0.14 -10.63 9.92
CA ASN A 98 -1.16 -9.99 10.15
C ASN A 98 -1.69 -10.33 11.55
N ALA A 99 -1.59 -11.60 11.97
CA ALA A 99 -1.99 -12.04 13.31
C ALA A 99 -1.20 -11.31 14.41
N MET A 100 0.13 -11.26 14.28
CA MET A 100 1.00 -10.54 15.21
C MET A 100 0.69 -9.05 15.27
N ARG A 101 0.40 -8.41 14.13
CA ARG A 101 0.01 -7.00 14.10
C ARG A 101 -1.32 -6.74 14.78
N MET A 102 -2.31 -7.62 14.58
CA MET A 102 -3.57 -7.53 15.33
C MET A 102 -3.34 -7.68 16.83
N LYS A 103 -2.51 -8.64 17.26
CA LYS A 103 -2.17 -8.85 18.67
C LYS A 103 -1.53 -7.62 19.32
N MET A 104 -0.54 -7.01 18.67
CA MET A 104 0.07 -5.75 19.15
C MET A 104 -0.96 -4.60 19.19
N GLY A 105 -1.85 -4.54 18.20
CA GLY A 105 -2.93 -3.57 18.18
C GLY A 105 -3.92 -3.77 19.33
N ALA A 106 -4.27 -5.02 19.65
CA ALA A 106 -5.20 -5.38 20.70
C ALA A 106 -4.68 -4.95 22.06
N GLU A 107 -3.39 -5.20 22.31
CA GLU A 107 -2.70 -4.70 23.51
C GLU A 107 -2.81 -3.18 23.62
N ARG A 108 -2.51 -2.42 22.55
CA ARG A 108 -2.61 -0.95 22.56
C ARG A 108 -4.03 -0.44 22.78
N MET A 109 -5.04 -1.18 22.34
CA MET A 109 -6.46 -0.84 22.44
C MET A 109 -7.16 -1.45 23.67
N CYS A 110 -6.40 -2.06 24.58
CA CYS A 110 -6.91 -2.75 25.77
C CYS A 110 -7.95 -3.83 25.43
N MET A 111 -7.69 -4.64 24.41
CA MET A 111 -8.54 -5.73 23.94
C MET A 111 -7.81 -7.07 24.10
N PRO A 112 -8.51 -8.19 24.40
CA PRO A 112 -7.95 -9.51 24.18
C PRO A 112 -7.75 -9.74 22.67
N SER A 113 -6.78 -10.57 22.30
CA SER A 113 -6.54 -10.99 20.91
C SER A 113 -6.64 -12.49 20.77
N PRO A 114 -7.14 -13.02 19.64
CA PRO A 114 -6.91 -14.42 19.30
C PRO A 114 -5.41 -14.76 19.32
N SER A 115 -5.07 -16.00 19.61
CA SER A 115 -3.71 -16.51 19.39
C SER A 115 -3.34 -16.41 17.90
N VAL A 116 -2.05 -16.48 17.58
CA VAL A 116 -1.59 -16.47 16.18
C VAL A 116 -2.18 -17.67 15.43
N GLU A 117 -2.22 -18.82 16.09
CA GLU A 117 -2.78 -20.07 15.58
C GLU A 117 -4.29 -19.95 15.36
N GLN A 118 -5.04 -19.42 16.35
CA GLN A 118 -6.49 -19.20 16.23
C GLN A 118 -6.82 -18.25 15.07
N PHE A 119 -6.05 -17.17 14.90
CA PHE A 119 -6.22 -16.23 13.79
C PHE A 119 -6.00 -16.91 12.44
N ILE A 120 -4.89 -17.65 12.30
CA ILE A 120 -4.53 -18.31 11.04
C ILE A 120 -5.55 -19.40 10.70
N ASP A 121 -5.99 -20.16 11.70
CA ASP A 121 -6.99 -21.20 11.53
C ASP A 121 -8.34 -20.62 11.08
N ALA A 122 -8.84 -19.59 11.75
CA ALA A 122 -10.05 -18.88 11.35
C ALA A 122 -9.97 -18.35 9.90
N VAL A 123 -8.83 -17.77 9.52
CA VAL A 123 -8.58 -17.33 8.14
C VAL A 123 -8.64 -18.50 7.15
N LYS A 124 -7.96 -19.61 7.45
CA LYS A 124 -7.95 -20.81 6.58
C LYS A 124 -9.34 -21.41 6.45
N GLN A 125 -10.08 -21.57 7.55
CA GLN A 125 -11.45 -22.08 7.53
C GLN A 125 -12.35 -21.20 6.65
N THR A 126 -12.29 -19.87 6.82
CA THR A 126 -13.09 -18.93 6.03
C THR A 126 -12.75 -19.01 4.53
N VAL A 127 -11.46 -19.09 4.18
CA VAL A 127 -11.02 -19.19 2.78
C VAL A 127 -11.45 -20.51 2.15
N LEU A 128 -11.35 -21.63 2.89
CA LEU A 128 -11.76 -22.94 2.39
C LEU A 128 -13.28 -23.04 2.22
N ALA A 129 -14.06 -22.50 3.16
CA ALA A 129 -15.52 -22.42 3.03
C ALA A 129 -15.96 -21.59 1.81
N ASN A 130 -15.16 -20.60 1.43
CA ASN A 130 -15.40 -19.72 0.29
C ASN A 130 -14.50 -20.03 -0.92
N LYS A 131 -13.99 -21.27 -1.04
CA LYS A 131 -12.98 -21.65 -2.06
C LYS A 131 -13.38 -21.26 -3.49
N ARG A 132 -14.67 -21.40 -3.83
CA ARG A 132 -15.21 -21.07 -5.16
C ARG A 132 -15.16 -19.58 -5.51
N TRP A 133 -15.02 -18.72 -4.50
CA TRP A 133 -14.89 -17.28 -4.63
C TRP A 133 -13.44 -16.83 -4.79
N VAL A 134 -12.45 -17.71 -4.63
CA VAL A 134 -11.05 -17.38 -4.92
C VAL A 134 -10.88 -17.24 -6.43
N PRO A 135 -10.52 -16.04 -6.95
CA PRO A 135 -10.40 -15.82 -8.38
C PRO A 135 -9.45 -16.80 -9.05
N PRO A 136 -9.69 -17.15 -10.32
CA PRO A 136 -8.73 -17.90 -11.13
C PRO A 136 -7.35 -17.22 -11.17
N PRO A 137 -6.26 -17.96 -11.45
CA PRO A 137 -4.93 -17.39 -11.63
C PRO A 137 -4.94 -16.18 -12.59
N GLY A 138 -4.22 -15.12 -12.20
CA GLY A 138 -4.15 -13.86 -12.96
C GLY A 138 -5.39 -12.96 -12.90
N LYS A 139 -6.54 -13.43 -12.41
CA LYS A 139 -7.80 -12.68 -12.39
C LYS A 139 -8.04 -11.86 -11.10
N GLY A 140 -7.23 -12.07 -10.07
CA GLY A 140 -7.33 -11.29 -8.84
C GLY A 140 -6.96 -12.09 -7.59
N SER A 141 -7.60 -11.75 -6.48
CA SER A 141 -7.39 -12.41 -5.19
C SER A 141 -8.68 -12.44 -4.36
N LEU A 142 -8.79 -13.39 -3.44
CA LEU A 142 -9.80 -13.32 -2.39
C LEU A 142 -9.27 -12.42 -1.27
N TYR A 143 -9.85 -11.24 -1.11
CA TYR A 143 -9.52 -10.36 -0.01
C TYR A 143 -10.17 -10.87 1.27
N ILE A 144 -9.38 -10.96 2.34
CA ILE A 144 -9.78 -11.48 3.64
C ILE A 144 -9.76 -10.32 4.62
N ARG A 145 -10.86 -10.14 5.36
CA ARG A 145 -11.04 -9.07 6.34
C ARG A 145 -11.35 -9.67 7.73
N PRO A 146 -10.31 -9.86 8.55
CA PRO A 146 -10.47 -10.08 9.98
C PRO A 146 -10.83 -8.76 10.68
N LEU A 147 -11.78 -8.82 11.60
CA LEU A 147 -12.24 -7.76 12.47
C LEU A 147 -12.09 -8.22 13.92
N LEU A 148 -11.69 -7.33 14.82
CA LEU A 148 -11.74 -7.55 16.25
C LEU A 148 -12.48 -6.37 16.88
N MET A 149 -13.60 -6.64 17.53
CA MET A 149 -14.59 -5.64 17.92
C MET A 149 -14.86 -5.73 19.41
N GLY A 150 -14.84 -4.61 20.13
CA GLY A 150 -15.45 -4.51 21.46
C GLY A 150 -16.97 -4.55 21.33
N SER A 151 -17.54 -5.75 21.26
CA SER A 151 -18.96 -5.99 20.97
C SER A 151 -19.86 -5.87 22.20
N GLY A 152 -19.28 -5.96 23.41
CA GLY A 152 -19.99 -5.87 24.68
C GLY A 152 -20.57 -4.47 24.94
N SER A 153 -21.73 -4.44 25.59
CA SER A 153 -22.44 -3.20 25.95
C SER A 153 -21.74 -2.47 27.10
N ILE A 154 -21.38 -1.21 26.91
CA ILE A 154 -20.81 -0.36 27.95
C ILE A 154 -21.02 1.13 27.65
N LEU A 155 -21.48 1.90 28.66
CA LEU A 155 -21.61 3.37 28.57
C LEU A 155 -20.48 4.11 29.29
N GLY A 156 -19.74 3.43 30.16
CA GLY A 156 -18.53 3.96 30.75
C GLY A 156 -17.36 3.87 29.77
N VAL A 157 -16.42 4.82 29.84
CA VAL A 157 -15.18 4.74 29.07
C VAL A 157 -14.24 3.75 29.75
N ALA A 158 -14.36 2.48 29.38
CA ALA A 158 -13.54 1.37 29.85
C ALA A 158 -13.48 0.27 28.77
N PRO A 159 -12.56 -0.72 28.87
CA PRO A 159 -12.54 -1.85 27.96
C PRO A 159 -13.89 -2.57 27.92
N ALA A 160 -14.31 -3.00 26.73
CA ALA A 160 -15.56 -3.74 26.55
C ALA A 160 -15.60 -5.04 27.40
N PRO A 161 -16.79 -5.46 27.87
CA PRO A 161 -16.94 -6.71 28.61
C PRO A 161 -16.98 -7.96 27.71
N GLU A 162 -17.23 -7.79 26.41
CA GLU A 162 -17.26 -8.87 25.40
C GLU A 162 -16.60 -8.38 24.11
N TYR A 163 -15.93 -9.30 23.43
CA TYR A 163 -15.25 -9.07 22.17
C TYR A 163 -15.67 -10.12 21.13
N THR A 164 -15.78 -9.69 19.88
CA THR A 164 -16.05 -10.55 18.74
C THR A 164 -14.91 -10.44 17.74
N PHE A 165 -14.33 -11.59 17.38
CA PHE A 165 -13.43 -11.71 16.24
C PHE A 165 -14.17 -12.35 15.08
N LEU A 166 -14.20 -11.66 13.94
CA LEU A 166 -14.95 -12.06 12.76
C LEU A 166 -14.06 -12.01 11.53
N VAL A 167 -14.14 -13.02 10.67
CA VAL A 167 -13.45 -13.03 9.37
C VAL A 167 -14.46 -13.17 8.25
N TYR A 168 -14.46 -12.23 7.32
CA TYR A 168 -15.21 -12.35 6.07
C TYR A 168 -14.31 -12.17 4.86
N THR A 169 -14.80 -12.58 3.69
CA THR A 169 -14.06 -12.49 2.44
C THR A 169 -14.84 -11.81 1.33
N SER A 170 -14.12 -11.24 0.36
CA SER A 170 -14.67 -10.70 -0.89
C SER A 170 -13.68 -10.93 -2.03
N PRO A 171 -14.10 -11.45 -3.19
CA PRO A 171 -13.25 -11.46 -4.37
C PRO A 171 -12.94 -10.02 -4.77
N VAL A 172 -11.67 -9.76 -5.12
CA VAL A 172 -11.23 -8.46 -5.64
C VAL A 172 -10.37 -8.65 -6.87
N GLY A 173 -10.54 -7.77 -7.84
CA GLY A 173 -9.73 -7.76 -9.05
C GLY A 173 -8.32 -7.25 -8.80
N ASN A 174 -7.50 -7.30 -9.84
CA ASN A 174 -6.21 -6.62 -9.82
C ASN A 174 -6.44 -5.10 -9.75
N TYR A 175 -5.80 -4.45 -8.78
CA TYR A 175 -5.93 -3.01 -8.57
C TYR A 175 -5.44 -2.20 -9.80
N TYR A 176 -4.53 -2.79 -10.60
CA TYR A 176 -4.04 -2.25 -11.86
C TYR A 176 -4.44 -3.19 -13.01
N LYS A 177 -5.37 -2.75 -13.86
CA LYS A 177 -5.84 -3.50 -15.04
C LYS A 177 -4.98 -3.28 -16.29
N GLY A 178 -3.67 -3.04 -16.13
CA GLY A 178 -2.73 -2.98 -17.25
C GLY A 178 -2.42 -1.58 -17.80
N THR A 179 -2.81 -0.50 -17.14
CA THR A 179 -2.25 0.83 -17.40
C THR A 179 -1.52 1.29 -16.15
N GLY A 180 -0.20 1.33 -16.19
CA GLY A 180 0.61 1.96 -15.17
C GLY A 180 0.36 3.46 -15.11
N THR A 181 -0.83 3.89 -14.71
CA THR A 181 -1.14 5.30 -14.46
C THR A 181 -0.44 5.69 -13.16
N PRO A 182 0.49 6.65 -13.18
CA PRO A 182 1.07 7.20 -11.95
C PRO A 182 -0.06 7.78 -11.08
N VAL A 183 0.04 7.60 -9.77
CA VAL A 183 -0.86 8.29 -8.83
C VAL A 183 -0.31 9.71 -8.61
N ASN A 184 -1.13 10.72 -8.85
CA ASN A 184 -0.80 12.09 -8.45
C ASN A 184 -1.22 12.33 -7.00
N LEU A 185 -0.31 12.89 -6.20
CA LEU A 185 -0.50 13.07 -4.77
C LEU A 185 -0.55 14.56 -4.44
N ILE A 186 -1.41 14.94 -3.49
CA ILE A 186 -1.35 16.26 -2.86
C ILE A 186 -0.71 16.11 -1.47
N VAL A 187 0.16 17.04 -1.12
CA VAL A 187 0.72 17.12 0.24
C VAL A 187 -0.32 17.74 1.15
N GLU A 188 -0.62 17.08 2.26
CA GLU A 188 -1.47 17.61 3.32
C GLU A 188 -0.59 18.07 4.49
N ASP A 189 -0.56 19.38 4.71
CA ASP A 189 0.30 20.06 5.68
C ASP A 189 -0.47 20.59 6.90
N LYS A 190 -1.80 20.54 6.90
CA LYS A 190 -2.65 21.04 7.99
C LYS A 190 -3.33 19.92 8.77
N LEU A 191 -3.77 18.87 8.08
CA LEU A 191 -4.38 17.70 8.71
C LEU A 191 -3.33 16.60 8.87
N HIS A 192 -3.13 16.15 10.11
CA HIS A 192 -2.19 15.07 10.39
C HIS A 192 -2.91 13.72 10.49
N ARG A 193 -2.34 12.70 9.85
CA ARG A 193 -2.86 11.32 9.88
C ARG A 193 -2.76 10.70 11.27
N ALA A 194 -1.66 10.99 11.97
CA ALA A 194 -1.34 10.46 13.28
C ALA A 194 -0.44 11.46 14.03
N THR A 195 -0.41 11.32 15.35
CA THR A 195 0.44 12.13 16.24
C THR A 195 1.29 11.22 17.12
N PRO A 196 2.50 11.64 17.53
CA PRO A 196 3.29 10.90 18.51
C PRO A 196 2.51 10.63 19.80
N GLY A 197 2.56 9.39 20.29
CA GLY A 197 1.76 8.93 21.43
C GLY A 197 0.32 8.51 21.07
N GLY A 198 -0.16 8.85 19.88
CA GLY A 198 -1.44 8.41 19.34
C GLY A 198 -1.46 6.92 18.96
N ALA A 199 -2.44 6.56 18.12
CA ALA A 199 -2.64 5.18 17.67
C ALA A 199 -2.17 4.93 16.22
N GLY A 200 -1.39 5.83 15.62
CA GLY A 200 -1.02 5.78 14.19
C GLY A 200 -0.36 4.48 13.73
N GLY A 201 0.47 3.88 14.60
CA GLY A 201 1.13 2.60 14.37
C GLY A 201 0.25 1.37 14.58
N VAL A 202 -1.04 1.55 14.87
CA VAL A 202 -2.02 0.48 15.09
C VAL A 202 -3.07 0.49 13.98
N LYS A 203 -3.50 -0.71 13.55
CA LYS A 203 -4.55 -0.87 12.54
C LYS A 203 -5.96 -0.74 13.14
N THR A 204 -6.18 0.30 13.94
CA THR A 204 -7.45 0.61 14.60
C THR A 204 -8.40 1.35 13.67
N ILE A 205 -9.70 1.09 13.80
CA ILE A 205 -10.73 1.79 13.01
C ILE A 205 -10.71 3.31 13.26
N ALA A 206 -10.27 3.74 14.44
CA ALA A 206 -10.22 5.16 14.82
C ALA A 206 -9.29 6.00 13.95
N ASN A 207 -8.33 5.39 13.25
CA ASN A 207 -7.37 6.11 12.41
C ASN A 207 -7.88 6.44 11.00
N TYR A 208 -8.99 5.83 10.56
CA TYR A 208 -9.39 5.89 9.14
C TYR A 208 -10.43 6.97 8.84
N SER A 209 -11.38 7.19 9.75
CA SER A 209 -12.39 8.25 9.57
C SER A 209 -11.79 9.68 9.55
N PRO A 210 -10.80 10.03 10.40
CA PRO A 210 -10.25 11.39 10.44
C PRO A 210 -9.59 11.84 9.13
N VAL A 211 -9.03 10.92 8.34
CA VAL A 211 -8.34 11.26 7.08
C VAL A 211 -9.28 11.42 5.88
N LEU A 212 -10.58 11.07 6.03
CA LEU A 212 -11.55 11.11 4.93
C LEU A 212 -11.77 12.53 4.39
N GLN A 213 -11.65 13.55 5.25
CA GLN A 213 -11.77 14.94 4.82
C GLN A 213 -10.65 15.32 3.84
N ALA A 214 -9.39 15.05 4.19
CA ALA A 214 -8.24 15.31 3.33
C ALA A 214 -8.35 14.54 2.00
N LEU A 215 -8.71 13.25 2.07
CA LEU A 215 -8.96 12.41 0.90
C LEU A 215 -10.05 12.96 -0.02
N THR A 216 -11.15 13.44 0.55
CA THR A 216 -12.26 14.01 -0.23
C THR A 216 -11.85 15.31 -0.91
N GLN A 217 -11.10 16.17 -0.22
CA GLN A 217 -10.57 17.41 -0.79
C GLN A 217 -9.51 17.17 -1.87
N ALA A 218 -8.65 16.16 -1.70
CA ALA A 218 -7.68 15.76 -2.71
C ALA A 218 -8.40 15.34 -4.00
N LYS A 219 -9.39 14.45 -3.86
CA LYS A 219 -10.21 13.99 -5.00
C LYS A 219 -10.96 15.13 -5.69
N SER A 220 -11.54 16.06 -4.95
CA SER A 220 -12.25 17.20 -5.55
C SER A 220 -11.32 18.16 -6.31
N LYS A 221 -10.02 18.15 -6.00
CA LYS A 221 -8.96 18.87 -6.71
C LYS A 221 -8.30 18.06 -7.83
N GLY A 222 -8.78 16.85 -8.13
CA GLY A 222 -8.23 15.99 -9.18
C GLY A 222 -7.00 15.18 -8.80
N PHE A 223 -6.66 15.08 -7.51
CA PHE A 223 -5.58 14.23 -7.02
C PHE A 223 -6.07 12.81 -6.69
N SER A 224 -5.21 11.83 -6.92
CA SER A 224 -5.49 10.41 -6.68
C SER A 224 -5.47 10.08 -5.19
N ASP A 225 -4.53 10.66 -4.44
CA ASP A 225 -4.36 10.38 -3.01
C ASP A 225 -3.63 11.52 -2.27
N VAL A 226 -3.47 11.38 -0.95
CA VAL A 226 -2.85 12.35 -0.03
C VAL A 226 -1.54 11.82 0.52
N LEU A 227 -0.49 12.65 0.47
CA LEU A 227 0.76 12.43 1.18
C LEU A 227 0.73 13.19 2.50
N PHE A 228 0.78 12.47 3.62
CA PHE A 228 0.76 13.07 4.95
C PHE A 228 2.16 13.40 5.45
N LEU A 229 2.27 14.56 6.10
CA LEU A 229 3.45 14.98 6.83
C LEU A 229 3.29 14.73 8.34
N ASP A 230 4.43 14.58 9.02
CA ASP A 230 4.45 14.33 10.47
C ASP A 230 3.86 15.50 11.25
N ALA A 231 3.11 15.19 12.30
CA ALA A 231 2.47 16.20 13.14
C ALA A 231 3.44 17.04 13.99
N LYS A 232 4.67 16.57 14.18
CA LYS A 232 5.62 17.22 15.10
C LYS A 232 6.32 18.41 14.45
N THR A 233 6.70 18.27 13.20
CA THR A 233 7.49 19.26 12.46
C THR A 233 6.81 19.73 11.17
N GLY A 234 5.88 18.94 10.61
CA GLY A 234 5.25 19.22 9.32
C GLY A 234 6.24 19.17 8.16
N GLN A 235 7.32 18.40 8.27
CA GLN A 235 8.42 18.39 7.29
C GLN A 235 8.83 16.98 6.83
N ASN A 236 8.51 15.96 7.62
CA ASN A 236 8.85 14.57 7.33
C ASN A 236 7.67 13.88 6.68
N ILE A 237 7.94 13.14 5.62
CA ILE A 237 6.94 12.26 5.01
C ILE A 237 6.58 11.13 5.97
N GLU A 238 5.29 10.81 6.07
CA GLU A 238 4.79 9.65 6.80
C GLU A 238 4.20 8.56 5.88
N GLU A 239 2.97 8.75 5.41
CA GLU A 239 2.24 7.74 4.62
C GLU A 239 1.46 8.40 3.48
N VAL A 240 1.19 7.61 2.43
CA VAL A 240 0.23 7.98 1.39
C VAL A 240 -1.11 7.40 1.79
N SER A 241 -1.92 8.20 2.48
CA SER A 241 -3.16 7.84 3.15
C SER A 241 -3.11 6.56 3.99
N VAL A 242 -3.37 5.41 3.37
CA VAL A 242 -3.45 4.09 4.02
C VAL A 242 -2.33 3.14 3.56
N CYS A 243 -1.30 3.68 2.92
CA CYS A 243 -0.17 2.97 2.34
C CYS A 243 1.16 3.53 2.86
N ASN A 244 2.08 2.64 3.20
CA ASN A 244 3.46 3.03 3.41
C ASN A 244 4.10 3.52 2.11
N ILE A 245 5.06 4.44 2.22
CA ILE A 245 5.80 5.01 1.10
C ILE A 245 7.27 4.59 1.10
N PHE A 246 7.83 4.45 -0.10
CA PHE A 246 9.24 4.18 -0.35
C PHE A 246 9.80 5.22 -1.33
N ILE A 247 11.03 5.64 -1.06
CA ILE A 247 11.82 6.52 -1.93
C ILE A 247 13.09 5.78 -2.28
N VAL A 248 13.39 5.67 -3.57
CA VAL A 248 14.53 4.91 -4.07
C VAL A 248 15.46 5.84 -4.83
N LYS A 249 16.74 5.88 -4.45
CA LYS A 249 17.77 6.68 -5.11
C LYS A 249 19.13 5.97 -4.99
N ASP A 250 19.86 5.82 -6.08
CA ASP A 250 21.24 5.29 -6.07
C ASP A 250 21.41 3.95 -5.31
N LYS A 251 20.47 3.00 -5.52
CA LYS A 251 20.36 1.73 -4.77
C LYS A 251 20.14 1.88 -3.26
N ILE A 252 19.75 3.05 -2.79
CA ILE A 252 19.27 3.27 -1.43
C ILE A 252 17.75 3.25 -1.45
N ILE A 253 17.14 2.43 -0.59
CA ILE A 253 15.70 2.41 -0.35
C ILE A 253 15.42 3.03 1.02
N SER A 254 14.71 4.15 1.00
CA SER A 254 14.33 4.94 2.16
C SER A 254 12.84 4.84 2.40
N THR A 255 12.43 4.68 3.65
CA THR A 255 11.02 4.69 4.05
C THR A 255 10.91 5.19 5.50
N PRO A 256 9.85 5.95 5.85
CA PRO A 256 9.65 6.40 7.22
C PRO A 256 9.73 5.26 8.23
N ALA A 257 10.40 5.52 9.36
CA ALA A 257 10.58 4.54 10.43
C ALA A 257 9.25 4.26 11.15
N THR A 258 9.04 3.02 11.58
CA THR A 258 7.82 2.61 12.31
C THR A 258 7.91 2.98 13.80
N LEU A 259 8.03 4.28 14.08
CA LEU A 259 8.18 4.86 15.43
C LEU A 259 6.87 5.51 15.90
N GLY A 260 5.81 4.72 16.00
CA GLY A 260 4.55 5.11 16.63
C GLY A 260 3.53 5.78 15.71
N THR A 261 3.95 6.63 14.77
CA THR A 261 3.03 7.28 13.81
C THR A 261 2.94 6.59 12.47
N ILE A 262 3.71 5.53 12.20
CA ILE A 262 3.67 4.79 10.94
C ILE A 262 3.20 3.36 11.21
N LEU A 263 2.21 2.90 10.44
CA LEU A 263 1.73 1.53 10.54
C LEU A 263 2.81 0.55 10.03
N PRO A 264 3.19 -0.48 10.81
CA PRO A 264 4.15 -1.49 10.35
C PRO A 264 3.49 -2.41 9.31
N GLY A 265 3.54 -2.01 8.03
CA GLY A 265 2.99 -2.78 6.92
C GLY A 265 3.73 -4.09 6.67
N VAL A 266 2.99 -5.19 6.48
CA VAL A 266 3.55 -6.48 6.03
C VAL A 266 4.20 -6.33 4.66
N THR A 267 3.55 -5.60 3.73
CA THR A 267 4.12 -5.26 2.42
C THR A 267 5.38 -4.42 2.58
N ARG A 268 5.37 -3.41 3.46
CA ARG A 268 6.55 -2.58 3.74
C ARG A 268 7.73 -3.45 4.19
N LYS A 269 7.53 -4.32 5.17
CA LYS A 269 8.57 -5.24 5.64
C LYS A 269 9.09 -6.11 4.49
N SER A 270 8.18 -6.69 3.70
CA SER A 270 8.54 -7.59 2.60
C SER A 270 9.34 -6.88 1.50
N ILE A 271 8.99 -5.63 1.16
CA ILE A 271 9.74 -4.82 0.20
C ILE A 271 11.16 -4.54 0.70
N ILE A 272 11.33 -4.21 1.98
CA ILE A 272 12.66 -4.00 2.57
C ILE A 272 13.47 -5.29 2.51
N ASP A 273 12.89 -6.41 2.98
CA ASP A 273 13.55 -7.72 2.97
C ASP A 273 14.06 -8.05 1.54
N ILE A 274 13.18 -7.92 0.53
CA ILE A 274 13.52 -8.17 -0.87
C ILE A 274 14.58 -7.20 -1.39
N ALA A 275 14.45 -5.90 -1.13
CA ALA A 275 15.39 -4.91 -1.63
C ALA A 275 16.82 -5.16 -1.12
N LEU A 276 16.96 -5.58 0.14
CA LEU A 276 18.25 -5.97 0.71
C LEU A 276 18.84 -7.20 -0.01
N ASP A 277 18.01 -8.20 -0.33
CA ASP A 277 18.45 -9.38 -1.10
C ASP A 277 18.94 -9.00 -2.52
N PHE A 278 18.38 -7.93 -3.11
CA PHE A 278 18.82 -7.37 -4.39
C PHE A 278 20.00 -6.39 -4.28
N GLY A 279 20.62 -6.27 -3.10
CA GLY A 279 21.79 -5.44 -2.86
C GLY A 279 21.52 -3.95 -2.73
N PHE A 280 20.28 -3.56 -2.40
CA PHE A 280 19.98 -2.19 -1.98
C PHE A 280 20.47 -1.96 -0.54
N GLN A 281 20.82 -0.72 -0.23
CA GLN A 281 21.05 -0.28 1.14
C GLN A 281 19.72 0.20 1.73
N GLY A 282 19.26 -0.43 2.82
CA GLY A 282 18.03 -0.04 3.49
C GLY A 282 18.30 0.95 4.63
N THR A 283 17.64 2.11 4.60
CA THR A 283 17.68 3.06 5.72
C THR A 283 16.27 3.32 6.25
N GLY A 284 16.01 2.90 7.49
CA GLY A 284 14.83 3.29 8.26
C GLY A 284 15.01 4.71 8.83
N THR A 285 15.21 5.70 7.96
CA THR A 285 15.48 7.08 8.34
C THR A 285 14.26 7.96 8.05
N PRO A 286 14.00 8.99 8.86
CA PRO A 286 13.08 10.05 8.48
C PRO A 286 13.42 10.55 7.07
N VAL A 287 12.39 10.71 6.22
CA VAL A 287 12.56 11.29 4.90
C VAL A 287 12.06 12.72 4.96
N ASN A 288 13.01 13.66 5.04
CA ASN A 288 12.74 15.08 5.14
C ASN A 288 12.62 15.66 3.73
N LEU A 289 11.57 16.42 3.43
CA LEU A 289 11.48 17.24 2.22
C LEU A 289 11.17 18.70 2.60
N ILE A 290 11.81 19.67 1.93
CA ILE A 290 11.27 21.05 1.88
C ILE A 290 10.40 21.13 0.63
N VAL A 291 9.15 21.53 0.82
CA VAL A 291 8.31 22.04 -0.27
C VAL A 291 8.47 23.57 -0.25
N GLU A 292 9.32 24.14 -1.12
CA GLU A 292 9.47 25.60 -1.20
C GLU A 292 8.50 26.19 -2.24
N ASP A 293 7.57 27.04 -1.78
CA ASP A 293 6.55 27.74 -2.58
C ASP A 293 7.08 29.01 -3.30
N LYS A 294 8.38 29.33 -3.20
CA LYS A 294 8.87 30.69 -3.54
C LYS A 294 10.20 30.84 -4.31
N LEU A 295 10.74 29.79 -4.93
CA LEU A 295 11.96 29.93 -5.74
C LEU A 295 11.73 29.65 -7.22
N HIS A 296 11.44 30.71 -7.97
CA HIS A 296 11.58 30.73 -9.42
C HIS A 296 13.07 30.71 -9.79
N ARG A 297 13.51 29.80 -10.66
CA ARG A 297 14.82 29.91 -11.31
C ARG A 297 14.74 30.94 -12.45
N ALA A 298 15.84 31.66 -12.64
CA ALA A 298 16.01 32.86 -13.46
C ALA A 298 15.41 32.82 -14.88
N THR A 299 15.07 34.01 -15.36
CA THR A 299 14.46 34.34 -16.66
C THR A 299 15.25 33.84 -17.88
N PRO A 300 14.57 33.52 -19.00
CA PRO A 300 15.24 33.15 -20.24
C PRO A 300 15.96 34.37 -20.85
N GLY A 301 17.27 34.27 -21.12
CA GLY A 301 18.01 35.35 -21.80
C GLY A 301 19.55 35.35 -21.70
N GLY A 302 20.18 34.46 -20.93
CA GLY A 302 21.65 34.37 -20.87
C GLY A 302 22.24 33.61 -22.06
N ALA A 303 23.12 34.27 -22.81
CA ALA A 303 23.64 33.83 -24.11
C ALA A 303 24.16 32.38 -24.17
N GLY A 304 23.60 31.63 -25.12
CA GLY A 304 24.27 30.59 -25.91
C GLY A 304 24.89 29.43 -25.14
N GLY A 305 24.11 28.39 -24.85
CA GLY A 305 24.51 26.98 -24.95
C GLY A 305 25.81 26.48 -24.31
N VAL A 306 26.51 27.28 -23.50
CA VAL A 306 27.83 26.97 -22.95
C VAL A 306 27.73 26.93 -21.42
N LYS A 307 28.23 25.84 -20.83
CA LYS A 307 28.30 25.66 -19.38
C LYS A 307 29.36 26.59 -18.79
N THR A 308 28.94 27.73 -18.25
CA THR A 308 29.77 28.53 -17.34
C THR A 308 29.42 28.24 -15.88
N ILE A 309 30.39 28.38 -14.97
CA ILE A 309 30.20 28.18 -13.52
C ILE A 309 29.08 29.08 -12.95
N ALA A 310 28.81 30.20 -13.61
CA ALA A 310 27.71 31.11 -13.30
C ALA A 310 26.30 30.46 -13.40
N ASN A 311 26.09 29.46 -14.26
CA ASN A 311 24.79 28.80 -14.42
C ASN A 311 24.50 27.76 -13.33
N TYR A 312 25.57 27.21 -12.74
CA TYR A 312 25.53 26.26 -11.64
C TYR A 312 25.66 26.95 -10.28
N SER A 313 26.07 28.21 -10.21
CA SER A 313 26.19 28.94 -8.95
C SER A 313 24.87 28.99 -8.17
N PRO A 314 23.70 29.29 -8.79
CA PRO A 314 22.40 29.23 -8.08
C PRO A 314 22.02 27.80 -7.65
N VAL A 315 22.39 26.79 -8.43
CA VAL A 315 22.16 25.37 -8.10
C VAL A 315 23.01 24.94 -6.93
N LEU A 316 24.28 25.31 -6.93
CA LEU A 316 25.22 24.99 -5.87
C LEU A 316 24.87 25.78 -4.60
N GLN A 317 24.39 27.02 -4.71
CA GLN A 317 23.81 27.74 -3.57
C GLN A 317 22.56 27.04 -3.05
N ALA A 318 21.60 26.69 -3.90
CA ALA A 318 20.39 25.99 -3.49
C ALA A 318 20.72 24.61 -2.87
N LEU A 319 21.66 23.86 -3.44
CA LEU A 319 22.13 22.59 -2.93
C LEU A 319 22.92 22.75 -1.63
N THR A 320 23.76 23.78 -1.50
CA THR A 320 24.50 24.09 -0.27
C THR A 320 23.56 24.52 0.83
N GLN A 321 22.54 25.30 0.49
CA GLN A 321 21.51 25.76 1.41
C GLN A 321 20.62 24.58 1.83
N ALA A 322 20.21 23.73 0.89
CA ALA A 322 19.51 22.47 1.15
C ALA A 322 20.33 21.57 2.08
N LYS A 323 21.63 21.37 1.78
CA LYS A 323 22.55 20.60 2.63
C LYS A 323 22.76 21.22 4.01
N SER A 324 22.88 22.54 4.11
CA SER A 324 22.97 23.25 5.40
C SER A 324 21.69 23.15 6.22
N LYS A 325 20.55 22.92 5.54
CA LYS A 325 19.25 22.65 6.13
C LYS A 325 18.99 21.14 6.35
N GLY A 326 19.97 20.27 6.05
CA GLY A 326 19.90 18.83 6.29
C GLY A 326 19.31 17.99 5.14
N PHE A 327 19.07 18.58 3.97
CA PHE A 327 18.54 17.88 2.79
C PHE A 327 19.67 17.37 1.90
N SER A 328 19.44 16.22 1.26
CA SER A 328 20.44 15.56 0.42
C SER A 328 20.55 16.17 -0.98
N ASP A 329 19.48 16.81 -1.47
CA ASP A 329 19.37 17.32 -2.84
C ASP A 329 18.32 18.42 -2.99
N VAL A 330 18.24 19.04 -4.18
CA VAL A 330 17.21 20.03 -4.54
C VAL A 330 16.54 19.65 -5.86
N LEU A 331 15.21 19.79 -5.92
CA LEU A 331 14.39 19.50 -7.09
C LEU A 331 13.88 20.83 -7.64
N PHE A 332 14.11 21.08 -8.93
CA PHE A 332 13.76 22.34 -9.59
C PHE A 332 12.46 22.20 -10.35
N LEU A 333 11.59 23.20 -10.19
CA LEU A 333 10.37 23.35 -10.97
C LEU A 333 10.62 24.27 -12.17
N ASP A 334 9.83 24.07 -13.22
CA ASP A 334 9.94 24.82 -14.45
C ASP A 334 9.72 26.32 -14.21
N ALA A 335 10.55 27.15 -14.83
CA ALA A 335 10.50 28.59 -14.64
C ALA A 335 9.22 29.26 -15.19
N LYS A 336 8.47 28.59 -16.07
CA LYS A 336 7.32 29.17 -16.79
C LYS A 336 6.01 29.01 -16.01
N THR A 337 5.80 27.85 -15.40
CA THR A 337 4.55 27.53 -14.69
C THR A 337 4.78 27.25 -13.21
N GLY A 338 5.99 26.87 -12.80
CA GLY A 338 6.30 26.48 -11.42
C GLY A 338 5.54 25.25 -10.95
N GLN A 339 5.02 24.45 -11.89
CA GLN A 339 4.15 23.30 -11.60
C GLN A 339 4.74 21.98 -12.12
N ASN A 340 5.71 22.05 -13.03
CA ASN A 340 6.32 20.89 -13.66
C ASN A 340 7.75 20.70 -13.14
N ILE A 341 8.19 19.45 -13.01
CA ILE A 341 9.52 19.07 -12.57
C ILE A 341 10.51 19.19 -13.73
N GLU A 342 11.55 20.01 -13.56
CA GLU A 342 12.56 20.30 -14.59
C GLU A 342 13.83 19.43 -14.40
N GLU A 343 14.52 19.52 -13.25
CA GLU A 343 15.75 18.78 -12.95
C GLU A 343 15.97 18.54 -11.44
N VAL A 344 16.87 17.61 -11.08
CA VAL A 344 17.38 17.45 -9.70
C VAL A 344 18.82 17.94 -9.66
N SER A 345 19.10 19.03 -8.96
CA SER A 345 20.42 19.68 -8.86
C SER A 345 21.15 19.89 -10.19
N VAL A 346 21.93 18.89 -10.60
CA VAL A 346 22.81 18.90 -11.77
C VAL A 346 22.56 17.67 -12.68
N CYS A 347 21.49 16.93 -12.42
CA CYS A 347 21.19 15.65 -13.02
C CYS A 347 19.86 15.69 -13.80
N ASN A 348 19.85 14.98 -14.93
CA ASN A 348 18.64 14.72 -15.70
C ASN A 348 17.71 13.77 -14.95
N ILE A 349 16.41 13.96 -15.10
CA ILE A 349 15.39 13.09 -14.53
C ILE A 349 14.92 12.10 -15.59
N PHE A 350 14.94 10.82 -15.27
CA PHE A 350 14.36 9.75 -16.07
C PHE A 350 13.39 8.96 -15.20
N ILE A 351 12.12 9.00 -15.56
CA ILE A 351 11.06 8.24 -14.93
C ILE A 351 10.80 7.02 -15.81
N VAL A 352 11.11 5.83 -15.31
CA VAL A 352 10.96 4.58 -16.08
C VAL A 352 9.71 3.84 -15.64
N LYS A 353 8.81 3.51 -16.57
CA LYS A 353 7.59 2.76 -16.30
C LYS A 353 7.10 2.01 -17.54
N ASP A 354 6.80 0.71 -17.40
CA ASP A 354 6.21 -0.13 -18.47
C ASP A 354 6.98 -0.08 -19.80
N LYS A 355 8.31 -0.18 -19.72
CA LYS A 355 9.23 0.03 -20.84
C LYS A 355 9.17 1.43 -21.48
N ILE A 356 8.55 2.40 -20.82
CA ILE A 356 8.54 3.80 -21.25
C ILE A 356 9.45 4.60 -20.33
N ILE A 357 10.45 5.28 -20.90
CA ILE A 357 11.24 6.26 -20.19
C ILE A 357 10.70 7.65 -20.50
N SER A 358 10.14 8.29 -19.48
CA SER A 358 9.69 9.68 -19.52
C SER A 358 10.77 10.59 -18.95
N THR A 359 11.16 11.60 -19.70
CA THR A 359 12.18 12.56 -19.26
C THR A 359 11.78 13.98 -19.69
N PRO A 360 12.05 15.03 -18.90
CA PRO A 360 11.70 16.39 -19.26
C PRO A 360 12.22 16.78 -20.65
N ALA A 361 11.39 17.36 -21.50
CA ALA A 361 11.82 17.82 -22.83
C ALA A 361 13.02 18.79 -22.73
N THR A 362 13.93 18.79 -23.71
CA THR A 362 15.04 19.77 -23.79
C THR A 362 14.49 21.14 -24.20
N LEU A 363 13.71 21.76 -23.33
CA LEU A 363 13.11 23.08 -23.47
C LEU A 363 13.53 23.92 -22.27
N GLY A 364 13.77 25.21 -22.46
CA GLY A 364 14.20 26.09 -21.37
C GLY A 364 15.66 25.86 -20.96
N THR A 365 15.90 25.46 -19.70
CA THR A 365 17.26 25.39 -19.13
C THR A 365 17.91 24.00 -19.23
N ILE A 366 17.15 22.98 -19.66
CA ILE A 366 17.60 21.59 -19.80
C ILE A 366 18.45 21.40 -21.06
N LEU A 367 19.71 21.04 -20.87
CA LEU A 367 20.67 20.82 -21.95
C LEU A 367 20.59 19.38 -22.52
N PRO A 368 20.83 19.18 -23.83
CA PRO A 368 20.78 17.86 -24.49
C PRO A 368 22.00 16.95 -24.18
N GLY A 369 22.52 16.99 -22.94
CA GLY A 369 23.83 16.43 -22.57
C GLY A 369 24.09 14.97 -23.00
N VAL A 370 25.36 14.66 -23.26
CA VAL A 370 25.83 13.35 -23.80
C VAL A 370 25.30 12.16 -22.98
N THR A 371 25.38 12.23 -21.65
CA THR A 371 24.88 11.18 -20.76
C THR A 371 23.38 10.94 -20.91
N ARG A 372 22.59 12.00 -21.14
CA ARG A 372 21.15 11.88 -21.36
C ARG A 372 20.88 11.18 -22.69
N LYS A 373 21.58 11.59 -23.74
CA LYS A 373 21.47 10.93 -25.05
C LYS A 373 21.86 9.44 -24.95
N SER A 374 22.97 9.12 -24.29
CA SER A 374 23.41 7.72 -24.11
C SER A 374 22.40 6.88 -23.34
N ILE A 375 21.76 7.42 -22.30
CA ILE A 375 20.72 6.70 -21.55
C ILE A 375 19.48 6.46 -22.42
N ILE A 376 19.10 7.43 -23.25
CA ILE A 376 17.98 7.30 -24.21
C ILE A 376 18.31 6.24 -25.27
N ASP A 377 19.51 6.30 -25.87
CA ASP A 377 19.94 5.37 -26.92
C ASP A 377 20.00 3.93 -26.37
N ILE A 378 20.60 3.75 -25.18
CA ILE A 378 20.65 2.45 -24.49
C ILE A 378 19.23 1.95 -24.19
N ALA A 379 18.34 2.81 -23.70
CA ALA A 379 16.97 2.42 -23.39
C ALA A 379 16.22 1.94 -24.65
N LEU A 380 16.36 2.65 -25.76
CA LEU A 380 15.78 2.25 -27.05
C LEU A 380 16.32 0.88 -27.51
N ASP A 381 17.62 0.62 -27.35
CA ASP A 381 18.24 -0.69 -27.67
C ASP A 381 17.69 -1.84 -26.83
N PHE A 382 17.34 -1.57 -25.56
CA PHE A 382 16.68 -2.55 -24.68
C PHE A 382 15.15 -2.65 -24.93
N GLY A 383 14.65 -2.01 -25.98
CA GLY A 383 13.25 -2.05 -26.41
C GLY A 383 12.33 -1.19 -25.54
N PHE A 384 12.87 -0.14 -24.92
CA PHE A 384 12.08 0.87 -24.22
C PHE A 384 11.63 1.95 -25.20
N GLN A 385 10.42 2.44 -25.05
CA GLN A 385 9.96 3.67 -25.71
C GLN A 385 10.43 4.87 -24.88
N VAL A 386 10.91 5.94 -25.50
CA VAL A 386 11.31 7.15 -24.77
C VAL A 386 10.39 8.30 -25.15
N ILE A 387 9.80 8.95 -24.15
CA ILE A 387 8.91 10.10 -24.36
C ILE A 387 9.48 11.32 -23.64
N THR A 388 9.66 12.40 -24.39
CA THR A 388 10.07 13.69 -23.85
C THR A 388 8.84 14.58 -23.64
N LEU A 389 8.51 14.90 -22.40
CA LEU A 389 7.29 15.64 -22.02
C LEU A 389 7.64 16.73 -21.00
N LEU A 390 6.73 17.68 -20.78
CA LEU A 390 6.75 18.50 -19.56
C LEU A 390 6.16 17.63 -18.45
N LEU A 391 6.94 17.37 -17.39
CA LEU A 391 6.63 16.38 -16.34
C LEU A 391 6.02 17.01 -15.10
#